data_AF-A0A3N5MJA7-F1
#
_entry.id   AF-A0A3N5MJA7-F1
#
_cell.length_a   1.000
_cell.length_b   1.000
_cell.length_c   1.000
_cell.angle_alpha   90.00
_cell.angle_beta   90.00
_cell.angle_gamma   90.00
#
_symmetry.space_group_name_H-M   'P 1'
#
loop_
_entity.id
_entity.type
_entity.pdbx_description
1 polymer ?
#
loop_
_entity_poly.entity_id
_entity_poly.type
_entity_poly.pdbx_seq_one_letter_code
_entity_poly.pdbx_strand_id
1 'polypeptide(L)'
;MKRAEARAITVNSCMGTIMPISKTTACLTLSLLNDAGYLAFCESDFVVIPSGMLLANISGKPVFLNDPTYPHDGLITLAHCTAPRKNDGQTLDPARIMTHFESDYGAAPKVAMKIGQEVTNIIPDFKAERWVGLRAKVAENPTMDICRSQIDVRYTCDSGLVARNMAGFHWMTGHGDYTRELGYALKKVPIKWEVLG
;
A
#
# COMPACT_ATOMS: atom_id res chain seq x y z
N MET A 1 17.44 -9.80 7.54
CA MET A 1 17.66 -8.39 7.18
C MET A 1 19.02 -7.89 7.66
N LYS A 2 19.29 -7.74 8.98
CA LYS A 2 20.61 -7.27 9.50
C LYS A 2 21.83 -7.98 8.89
N ARG A 3 21.86 -9.32 8.89
CA ARG A 3 22.97 -10.11 8.32
C ARG A 3 23.24 -9.81 6.83
N ALA A 4 22.20 -9.46 6.08
CA ALA A 4 22.29 -9.16 4.66
C ALA A 4 22.37 -7.65 4.39
N GLU A 5 22.51 -6.82 5.44
CA GLU A 5 22.51 -5.35 5.36
C GLU A 5 21.31 -4.77 4.58
N ALA A 6 20.19 -5.51 4.55
CA ALA A 6 19.02 -5.16 3.78
C ALA A 6 18.07 -4.26 4.57
N ARG A 7 17.56 -3.20 3.91
CA ARG A 7 16.52 -2.30 4.43
C ARG A 7 15.12 -2.59 3.88
N ALA A 8 15.03 -3.37 2.81
CA ALA A 8 13.79 -3.77 2.20
C ALA A 8 13.71 -5.30 2.06
N ILE A 9 12.51 -5.85 2.11
CA ILE A 9 12.20 -7.25 1.83
C ILE A 9 10.85 -7.33 1.12
N THR A 10 10.73 -8.29 0.23
CA THR A 10 9.43 -8.74 -0.26
C THR A 10 9.36 -10.26 -0.18
N VAL A 11 8.15 -10.79 -0.13
CA VAL A 11 7.89 -12.23 -0.01
C VAL A 11 6.91 -12.67 -1.07
N ASN A 12 6.99 -13.91 -1.53
CA ASN A 12 5.97 -14.56 -2.34
C ASN A 12 5.51 -15.85 -1.67
N SER A 13 4.53 -16.53 -2.28
CA SER A 13 4.09 -17.86 -1.85
C SER A 13 3.70 -17.93 -0.37
N CYS A 14 2.97 -16.91 0.13
CA CYS A 14 2.53 -16.82 1.53
C CYS A 14 1.73 -18.07 1.94
N MET A 15 0.71 -18.42 1.14
CA MET A 15 -0.11 -19.62 1.35
C MET A 15 0.59 -20.92 0.99
N GLY A 16 1.67 -20.85 0.20
CA GLY A 16 2.44 -22.00 -0.27
C GLY A 16 3.59 -22.35 0.68
N THR A 17 4.72 -21.67 0.54
CA THR A 17 5.95 -22.00 1.29
C THR A 17 5.94 -21.48 2.72
N ILE A 18 5.41 -20.27 2.93
CA ILE A 18 5.54 -19.59 4.23
C ILE A 18 4.68 -20.29 5.28
N MET A 19 3.35 -20.35 5.07
CA MET A 19 2.41 -20.89 6.06
C MET A 19 2.75 -22.30 6.59
N PRO A 20 3.17 -23.29 5.76
CA PRO A 20 3.56 -24.60 6.26
C PRO A 20 4.79 -24.60 7.15
N ILE A 21 5.74 -23.69 6.93
CA ILE A 21 6.98 -23.57 7.70
C ILE A 21 6.77 -22.73 8.96
N SER A 22 6.22 -21.52 8.82
CA SER A 22 6.05 -20.57 9.92
C SER A 22 4.83 -20.86 10.79
N LYS A 23 3.91 -21.72 10.35
CA LYS A 23 2.62 -22.00 11.03
C LYS A 23 1.78 -20.74 11.28
N THR A 24 1.94 -19.74 10.40
CA THR A 24 1.17 -18.50 10.34
C THR A 24 1.48 -17.79 9.02
N THR A 25 0.76 -16.72 8.69
CA THR A 25 1.02 -15.94 7.46
C THR A 25 2.18 -14.95 7.65
N ALA A 26 2.67 -14.38 6.55
CA ALA A 26 3.66 -13.30 6.61
C ALA A 26 3.06 -11.97 7.12
N CYS A 27 1.74 -11.83 7.10
CA CYS A 27 1.02 -10.56 7.23
C CYS A 27 1.42 -9.74 8.47
N LEU A 28 1.29 -10.30 9.67
CA LEU A 28 1.67 -9.61 10.91
C LEU A 28 3.17 -9.27 10.93
N THR A 29 4.03 -10.16 10.46
CA THR A 29 5.49 -9.93 10.41
C THR A 29 5.82 -8.75 9.50
N LEU A 30 5.21 -8.67 8.32
CA LEU A 30 5.41 -7.55 7.39
C LEU A 30 4.95 -6.22 8.03
N SER A 31 3.82 -6.21 8.72
CA SER A 31 3.33 -5.02 9.45
C SER A 31 4.33 -4.54 10.50
N LEU A 32 4.82 -5.46 11.34
CA LEU A 32 5.80 -5.14 12.39
C LEU A 32 7.15 -4.67 11.83
N LEU A 33 7.60 -5.22 10.70
CA LEU A 33 8.80 -4.76 10.02
C LEU A 33 8.63 -3.32 9.49
N ASN A 34 7.48 -3.01 8.89
CA ASN A 34 7.16 -1.64 8.47
C ASN A 34 7.10 -0.67 9.66
N ASP A 35 6.50 -1.07 10.78
CA ASP A 35 6.45 -0.25 12.01
C ASP A 35 7.84 0.01 12.63
N ALA A 36 8.78 -0.89 12.36
CA ALA A 36 10.19 -0.79 12.77
C ALA A 36 11.06 0.01 11.77
N GLY A 37 10.49 0.54 10.68
CA GLY A 37 11.17 1.36 9.70
C GLY A 37 11.87 0.59 8.58
N TYR A 38 11.58 -0.70 8.41
CA TYR A 38 11.96 -1.43 7.20
C TYR A 38 10.89 -1.26 6.13
N LEU A 39 11.23 -1.58 4.88
CA LEU A 39 10.25 -1.65 3.79
C LEU A 39 9.91 -3.11 3.52
N ALA A 40 8.77 -3.58 4.01
CA ALA A 40 8.38 -4.97 3.93
C ALA A 40 7.09 -5.13 3.11
N PHE A 41 7.20 -5.76 1.95
CA PHE A 41 6.11 -5.87 0.97
C PHE A 41 5.64 -7.31 0.80
N CYS A 42 4.37 -7.46 0.44
CA CYS A 42 3.82 -8.75 0.05
C CYS A 42 4.02 -8.98 -1.46
N GLU A 43 3.78 -10.22 -1.88
CA GLU A 43 3.58 -10.67 -3.26
C GLU A 43 4.76 -10.57 -4.24
N SER A 44 5.91 -10.04 -3.82
CA SER A 44 7.06 -9.86 -4.72
C SER A 44 6.70 -9.11 -6.01
N ASP A 45 5.75 -8.17 -5.91
CA ASP A 45 5.33 -7.38 -7.07
C ASP A 45 6.36 -6.29 -7.39
N PHE A 46 7.28 -6.62 -8.29
CA PHE A 46 8.32 -5.72 -8.76
C PHE A 46 7.82 -4.56 -9.62
N VAL A 47 6.53 -4.51 -9.99
CA VAL A 47 5.92 -3.37 -10.69
C VAL A 47 5.61 -2.25 -9.69
N VAL A 48 4.94 -2.59 -8.58
CA VAL A 48 4.51 -1.59 -7.58
C VAL A 48 5.60 -1.26 -6.56
N ILE A 49 6.42 -2.23 -6.15
CA ILE A 49 7.40 -2.08 -5.05
C ILE A 49 8.36 -0.89 -5.27
N PRO A 50 8.90 -0.63 -6.48
CA PRO A 50 9.74 0.55 -6.73
C PRO A 50 9.06 1.87 -6.35
N SER A 51 7.75 2.00 -6.56
CA SER A 51 7.00 3.20 -6.17
C SER A 51 6.91 3.37 -4.66
N GLY A 52 6.75 2.26 -3.91
CA GLY A 52 6.78 2.27 -2.44
C GLY A 52 8.14 2.59 -1.86
N MET A 53 9.20 2.05 -2.47
CA MET A 53 10.55 2.42 -2.10
C MET A 53 10.81 3.91 -2.30
N LEU A 54 10.39 4.47 -3.44
CA LEU A 54 10.53 5.90 -3.71
C LEU A 54 9.73 6.75 -2.72
N LEU A 55 8.44 6.45 -2.55
CA LEU A 55 7.55 7.21 -1.67
C LEU A 55 7.99 7.16 -0.21
N ALA A 56 8.42 6.00 0.29
CA ALA A 56 8.90 5.87 1.66
C ALA A 56 10.18 6.66 1.90
N ASN A 57 11.10 6.72 0.92
CA ASN A 57 12.33 7.51 1.04
C ASN A 57 12.08 9.02 0.90
N ILE A 58 11.07 9.44 0.12
CA ILE A 58 10.64 10.84 0.04
C ILE A 58 9.98 11.29 1.35
N SER A 59 9.05 10.47 1.86
CA SER A 59 8.21 10.85 3.00
C SER A 59 8.86 10.59 4.36
N GLY A 60 9.82 9.66 4.44
CA GLY A 60 10.33 9.12 5.69
C GLY A 60 9.30 8.28 6.47
N LYS A 61 8.20 7.87 5.83
CA LYS A 61 7.08 7.15 6.46
C LYS A 61 6.86 5.77 5.82
N PRO A 62 6.27 4.81 6.56
CA PRO A 62 5.79 3.56 5.98
C PRO A 62 4.75 3.81 4.88
N VAL A 63 4.64 2.83 3.99
CA VAL A 63 3.71 2.84 2.86
C VAL A 63 2.88 1.56 2.84
N PHE A 64 1.67 1.68 2.33
CA PHE A 64 0.69 0.61 2.25
C PHE A 64 0.57 0.13 0.79
N LEU A 65 1.18 -1.01 0.50
CA LEU A 65 0.92 -1.76 -0.74
C LEU A 65 -0.48 -2.36 -0.65
N ASN A 66 -1.32 -2.10 -1.64
CA ASN A 66 -2.72 -2.49 -1.61
C ASN A 66 -3.29 -2.85 -2.98
N ASP A 67 -4.36 -3.63 -2.92
CA ASP A 67 -5.27 -3.96 -4.00
C ASP A 67 -6.41 -2.94 -4.02
N PRO A 68 -6.56 -2.17 -5.10
CA PRO A 68 -7.70 -1.29 -5.28
C PRO A 68 -8.94 -2.10 -5.70
N THR A 69 -10.11 -1.70 -5.21
CA THR A 69 -11.41 -2.15 -5.76
C THR A 69 -11.81 -1.29 -6.96
N TYR A 70 -13.09 -1.20 -7.29
CA TYR A 70 -13.55 -0.35 -8.39
C TYR A 70 -13.98 1.03 -7.88
N PRO A 71 -13.53 2.14 -8.50
CA PRO A 71 -13.88 3.49 -8.09
C PRO A 71 -15.36 3.82 -8.39
N HIS A 72 -16.03 4.48 -7.44
CA HIS A 72 -17.40 4.98 -7.59
C HIS A 72 -17.64 6.19 -6.68
N ASP A 73 -18.50 7.14 -7.05
CA ASP A 73 -18.94 8.27 -6.21
C ASP A 73 -17.81 9.08 -5.52
N GLY A 74 -16.67 9.24 -6.20
CA GLY A 74 -15.49 9.90 -5.64
C GLY A 74 -14.79 9.10 -4.53
N LEU A 75 -15.08 7.80 -4.40
CA LEU A 75 -14.52 6.85 -3.45
C LEU A 75 -13.89 5.65 -4.17
N ILE A 76 -12.96 4.99 -3.48
CA ILE A 76 -12.42 3.68 -3.84
C ILE A 76 -11.93 3.01 -2.57
N THR A 77 -12.16 1.70 -2.45
CA THR A 77 -11.59 0.91 -1.36
C THR A 77 -10.22 0.40 -1.77
N LEU A 78 -9.26 0.52 -0.87
CA LEU A 78 -7.94 -0.05 -0.97
C LEU A 78 -7.78 -1.09 0.14
N ALA A 79 -7.40 -2.31 -0.21
CA ALA A 79 -7.31 -3.40 0.74
C ALA A 79 -6.03 -4.22 0.57
N HIS A 80 -5.52 -4.82 1.64
CA HIS A 80 -4.52 -5.87 1.55
C HIS A 80 -4.55 -6.74 2.81
N CYS A 81 -3.94 -7.91 2.77
CA CYS A 81 -3.84 -8.81 3.91
C CYS A 81 -3.00 -8.24 5.08
N THR A 82 -2.25 -7.16 4.86
CA THR A 82 -1.41 -6.50 5.88
C THR A 82 -1.27 -5.01 5.57
N ALA A 83 -0.99 -4.19 6.60
CA ALA A 83 -0.66 -2.78 6.45
C ALA A 83 0.31 -2.36 7.56
N PRO A 84 1.10 -1.28 7.39
CA PRO A 84 1.79 -0.66 8.51
C PRO A 84 0.75 -0.13 9.50
N ARG A 85 1.12 -0.04 10.78
CA ARG A 85 0.34 0.68 11.80
C ARG A 85 0.93 2.04 12.07
N LYS A 86 2.24 2.21 11.91
CA LYS A 86 2.92 3.49 12.11
C LYS A 86 2.88 4.36 10.84
N ASN A 87 1.71 4.53 10.23
CA ASN A 87 1.58 5.16 8.91
C ASN A 87 1.99 6.64 8.91
N ASP A 88 1.87 7.36 10.04
CA ASP A 88 2.37 8.72 10.20
C ASP A 88 3.89 8.79 10.50
N GLY A 89 4.55 7.65 10.66
CA GLY A 89 5.96 7.51 11.04
C GLY A 89 6.22 7.54 12.55
N GLN A 90 5.20 7.76 13.39
CA GLN A 90 5.36 7.95 14.84
C GLN A 90 4.37 7.13 15.67
N THR A 91 3.07 7.29 15.43
CA THR A 91 1.98 6.76 16.23
C THR A 91 1.47 5.44 15.66
N LEU A 92 1.21 4.46 16.52
CA LEU A 92 0.57 3.22 16.09
C LEU A 92 -0.94 3.44 15.91
N ASP A 93 -1.43 3.27 14.68
CA ASP A 93 -2.84 3.12 14.40
C ASP A 93 -3.39 1.88 15.15
N PRO A 94 -4.64 1.95 15.66
CA PRO A 94 -5.30 0.79 16.25
C PRO A 94 -5.38 -0.35 15.24
N ALA A 95 -5.20 -1.58 15.70
CA ALA A 95 -5.32 -2.75 14.84
C ALA A 95 -5.98 -3.91 15.57
N ARG A 96 -6.83 -4.65 14.86
CA ARG A 96 -7.31 -5.97 15.30
C ARG A 96 -6.48 -7.04 14.62
N ILE A 97 -6.16 -8.11 15.35
CA ILE A 97 -5.57 -9.30 14.74
C ILE A 97 -6.70 -10.23 14.31
N MET A 98 -6.71 -10.59 13.04
CA MET A 98 -7.68 -11.48 12.42
C MET A 98 -6.93 -12.64 11.76
N THR A 99 -7.68 -13.63 11.25
CA THR A 99 -7.13 -14.61 10.31
C THR A 99 -6.87 -13.95 8.96
N HIS A 100 -5.92 -14.49 8.18
CA HIS A 100 -5.79 -14.14 6.77
C HIS A 100 -7.09 -14.43 6.03
N PHE A 101 -7.56 -13.52 5.17
CA PHE A 101 -8.91 -13.60 4.61
C PHE A 101 -9.08 -14.83 3.72
N GLU A 102 -8.15 -15.02 2.78
CA GLU A 102 -8.21 -16.04 1.73
C GLU A 102 -8.03 -17.46 2.26
N SER A 103 -7.40 -17.63 3.42
CA SER A 103 -7.04 -18.95 3.97
C SER A 103 -7.65 -19.25 5.33
N ASP A 104 -8.35 -18.28 5.93
CA ASP A 104 -8.87 -18.31 7.30
C ASP A 104 -7.88 -18.86 8.35
N TYR A 105 -6.61 -18.45 8.24
CA TYR A 105 -5.52 -18.98 9.08
C TYR A 105 -4.48 -17.91 9.43
N GLY A 106 -3.73 -18.16 10.51
CA GLY A 106 -2.62 -17.29 10.93
C GLY A 106 -3.08 -15.94 11.48
N ALA A 107 -2.16 -14.97 11.50
CA ALA A 107 -2.38 -13.63 12.04
C ALA A 107 -2.17 -12.54 10.98
N ALA A 108 -3.25 -11.85 10.63
CA ALA A 108 -3.29 -10.72 9.72
C ALA A 108 -3.81 -9.47 10.46
N PRO A 109 -3.11 -8.32 10.38
CA PRO A 109 -3.59 -7.11 10.99
C PRO A 109 -4.70 -6.48 10.13
N LYS A 110 -5.76 -6.02 10.80
CA LYS A 110 -6.73 -5.06 10.30
C LYS A 110 -6.44 -3.71 10.94
N VAL A 111 -5.68 -2.88 10.24
CA VAL A 111 -5.28 -1.56 10.71
C VAL A 111 -6.40 -0.55 10.47
N ALA A 112 -6.72 0.25 11.48
CA ALA A 112 -7.67 1.36 11.39
C ALA A 112 -6.91 2.67 11.18
N MET A 113 -6.58 3.00 9.93
CA MET A 113 -5.84 4.21 9.58
C MET A 113 -6.67 5.46 9.92
N LYS A 114 -5.98 6.54 10.29
CA LYS A 114 -6.61 7.80 10.73
C LYS A 114 -7.56 8.39 9.67
N ILE A 115 -8.84 8.53 10.02
CA ILE A 115 -9.85 9.19 9.19
C ILE A 115 -9.48 10.67 8.96
N GLY A 116 -9.72 11.16 7.75
CA GLY A 116 -9.38 12.51 7.30
C GLY A 116 -7.92 12.70 6.91
N GLN A 117 -7.07 11.68 7.11
CA GLN A 117 -5.67 11.74 6.73
C GLN A 117 -5.53 11.85 5.21
N GLU A 118 -4.79 12.87 4.76
CA GLU A 118 -4.42 13.02 3.37
C GLU A 118 -3.40 11.94 2.97
N VAL A 119 -3.59 11.37 1.79
CA VAL A 119 -2.74 10.31 1.25
C VAL A 119 -2.38 10.56 -0.21
N THR A 120 -1.20 10.10 -0.58
CA THR A 120 -0.77 9.97 -1.97
C THR A 120 -0.88 8.52 -2.38
N ASN A 121 -1.62 8.26 -3.45
CA ASN A 121 -1.65 6.95 -4.10
C ASN A 121 -0.83 7.00 -5.39
N ILE A 122 -0.04 5.95 -5.64
CA ILE A 122 0.76 5.77 -6.84
C ILE A 122 0.29 4.50 -7.55
N ILE A 123 0.09 4.62 -8.86
CA ILE A 123 -0.47 3.60 -9.74
C ILE A 123 0.52 3.39 -10.89
N PRO A 124 1.52 2.51 -10.71
CA PRO A 124 2.48 2.20 -11.76
C PRO A 124 1.84 1.40 -12.91
N ASP A 125 2.27 1.65 -14.14
CA ASP A 125 2.00 0.72 -15.24
C ASP A 125 3.01 -0.43 -15.28
N PHE A 126 2.63 -1.52 -15.95
CA PHE A 126 3.46 -2.73 -16.05
C PHE A 126 4.78 -2.53 -16.83
N LYS A 127 4.88 -1.47 -17.63
CA LYS A 127 6.07 -1.17 -18.45
C LYS A 127 7.04 -0.20 -17.78
N ALA A 128 6.67 0.36 -16.62
CA ALA A 128 7.36 1.48 -15.99
C ALA A 128 7.56 2.67 -16.95
N GLU A 129 6.59 2.93 -17.83
CA GLU A 129 6.62 4.06 -18.77
C GLU A 129 5.82 5.25 -18.24
N ARG A 130 4.77 4.99 -17.47
CA ARG A 130 3.90 6.00 -16.88
C ARG A 130 3.38 5.55 -15.53
N TRP A 131 3.56 6.41 -14.52
CA TRP A 131 2.92 6.26 -13.22
C TRP A 131 1.86 7.34 -13.05
N VAL A 132 0.74 6.95 -12.44
CA VAL A 132 -0.36 7.86 -12.13
C VAL A 132 -0.40 8.12 -10.63
N GLY A 133 -0.58 9.38 -10.24
CA GLY A 133 -0.80 9.82 -8.88
C GLY A 133 -2.25 10.16 -8.63
N LEU A 134 -2.74 9.85 -7.43
CA LEU A 134 -4.07 10.24 -6.99
C LEU A 134 -3.99 10.74 -5.54
N ARG A 135 -4.26 12.04 -5.36
CA ARG A 135 -4.43 12.63 -4.02
C ARG A 135 -5.81 12.23 -3.49
N ALA A 136 -5.86 11.76 -2.25
CA ALA A 136 -7.11 11.39 -1.61
C ALA A 136 -7.07 11.64 -0.09
N LYS A 137 -8.19 11.43 0.59
CA LYS A 137 -8.28 11.42 2.06
C LYS A 137 -8.92 10.14 2.54
N VAL A 138 -8.37 9.53 3.59
CA VAL A 138 -8.99 8.37 4.25
C VAL A 138 -10.38 8.77 4.75
N ALA A 139 -11.41 8.12 4.24
CA ALA A 139 -12.80 8.37 4.57
C ALA A 139 -13.30 7.39 5.65
N GLU A 140 -12.95 6.11 5.53
CA GLU A 140 -13.44 5.04 6.40
C GLU A 140 -12.44 3.88 6.46
N ASN A 141 -12.60 3.00 7.45
CA ASN A 141 -11.92 1.70 7.55
C ASN A 141 -12.98 0.58 7.48
N PRO A 142 -13.47 0.22 6.29
CA PRO A 142 -14.59 -0.71 6.15
C PRO A 142 -14.21 -2.13 6.59
N THR A 143 -15.21 -3.00 6.73
CA THR A 143 -15.02 -4.43 7.03
C THR A 143 -15.79 -5.28 6.02
N MET A 144 -15.39 -5.20 4.77
CA MET A 144 -15.93 -6.01 3.69
C MET A 144 -15.29 -7.41 3.69
N ASP A 145 -15.96 -8.36 3.02
CA ASP A 145 -15.47 -9.72 2.79
C ASP A 145 -14.38 -9.76 1.70
N ILE A 146 -13.28 -9.07 1.98
CA ILE A 146 -12.03 -9.01 1.23
C ILE A 146 -10.85 -9.02 2.22
N CYS A 147 -9.63 -8.86 1.71
CA CYS A 147 -8.39 -8.65 2.46
C CYS A 147 -8.54 -7.74 3.70
N ARG A 148 -7.79 -8.00 4.78
CA ARG A 148 -8.13 -7.52 6.14
C ARG A 148 -7.94 -6.03 6.42
N SER A 149 -6.79 -5.46 6.09
CA SER A 149 -6.56 -4.02 6.25
C SER A 149 -7.20 -3.31 5.06
N GLN A 150 -8.16 -2.44 5.34
CA GLN A 150 -9.01 -1.80 4.33
C GLN A 150 -9.18 -0.34 4.68
N ILE A 151 -9.05 0.53 3.68
CA ILE A 151 -9.40 1.94 3.77
C ILE A 151 -10.28 2.31 2.59
N ASP A 152 -11.30 3.12 2.82
CA ASP A 152 -11.92 3.89 1.74
C ASP A 152 -11.19 5.22 1.64
N VAL A 153 -10.84 5.63 0.43
CA VAL A 153 -10.22 6.93 0.17
C VAL A 153 -11.10 7.77 -0.75
N ARG A 154 -11.31 9.03 -0.35
CA ARG A 154 -12.08 10.01 -1.12
C ARG A 154 -11.16 10.87 -1.97
N TYR A 155 -11.42 10.90 -3.27
CA TYR A 155 -10.74 11.74 -4.26
C TYR A 155 -11.74 12.71 -4.91
N THR A 156 -11.24 13.66 -5.69
CA THR A 156 -12.03 14.79 -6.23
C THR A 156 -12.25 14.72 -7.75
N CYS A 157 -11.49 13.90 -8.47
CA CYS A 157 -11.65 13.73 -9.91
C CYS A 157 -12.78 12.73 -10.25
N ASP A 158 -13.15 12.66 -11.53
CA ASP A 158 -14.17 11.73 -12.04
C ASP A 158 -13.78 10.26 -11.75
N SER A 159 -14.68 9.48 -11.15
CA SER A 159 -14.43 8.04 -10.90
C SER A 159 -14.15 7.26 -12.19
N GLY A 160 -14.77 7.65 -13.31
CA GLY A 160 -14.49 7.06 -14.61
C GLY A 160 -13.07 7.35 -15.10
N LEU A 161 -12.52 8.54 -14.80
CA LEU A 161 -11.13 8.88 -15.08
C LEU A 161 -10.17 8.03 -14.26
N VAL A 162 -10.47 7.81 -12.98
CA VAL A 162 -9.68 6.89 -12.14
C VAL A 162 -9.72 5.49 -12.74
N ALA A 163 -10.91 4.95 -13.04
CA ALA A 163 -11.10 3.61 -13.61
C ALA A 163 -10.28 3.39 -14.89
N ARG A 164 -10.29 4.35 -15.83
CA ARG A 164 -9.52 4.26 -17.08
C ARG A 164 -8.00 4.32 -16.88
N ASN A 165 -7.53 4.76 -15.72
CA ASN A 165 -6.12 4.96 -15.39
C ASN A 165 -5.56 3.94 -14.40
N MET A 166 -6.34 2.93 -14.00
CA MET A 166 -5.90 1.85 -13.10
C MET A 166 -5.06 0.80 -13.85
N ALA A 167 -3.91 1.21 -14.39
CA ALA A 167 -3.10 0.35 -15.25
C ALA A 167 -2.46 -0.84 -14.51
N GLY A 168 -2.09 -0.65 -13.24
CA GLY A 168 -1.45 -1.68 -12.40
C GLY A 168 -2.42 -2.39 -11.48
N PHE A 169 -2.12 -3.64 -11.14
CA PHE A 169 -2.89 -4.48 -10.23
C PHE A 169 -2.78 -3.99 -8.77
N HIS A 170 -1.58 -3.64 -8.33
CA HIS A 170 -1.35 -3.06 -7.00
C HIS A 170 -1.08 -1.57 -7.06
N TRP A 171 -1.51 -0.88 -6.02
CA TRP A 171 -1.20 0.52 -5.75
C TRP A 171 -0.29 0.64 -4.53
N MET A 172 0.33 1.81 -4.43
CA MET A 172 1.09 2.20 -3.26
C MET A 172 0.50 3.46 -2.64
N THR A 173 0.17 3.40 -1.36
CA THR A 173 -0.42 4.52 -0.62
C THR A 173 0.49 4.97 0.51
N GLY A 174 0.67 6.28 0.70
CA GLY A 174 1.44 6.84 1.82
C GLY A 174 0.79 8.09 2.41
N HIS A 175 1.02 8.33 3.72
CA HIS A 175 0.43 9.45 4.46
C HIS A 175 1.08 10.81 4.13
N GLY A 176 0.28 11.71 3.56
CA GLY A 176 0.64 13.05 3.11
C GLY A 176 0.51 13.22 1.60
N ASP A 177 0.58 14.45 1.12
CA ASP A 177 0.69 14.77 -0.29
C ASP A 177 2.17 14.95 -0.70
N TYR A 178 2.67 14.03 -1.52
CA TYR A 178 4.02 14.05 -2.08
C TYR A 178 4.01 14.07 -3.62
N THR A 179 2.89 14.48 -4.22
CA THR A 179 2.72 14.48 -5.68
C THR A 179 3.77 15.35 -6.39
N ARG A 180 4.22 16.43 -5.75
CA ARG A 180 5.25 17.34 -6.29
C ARG A 180 6.64 16.72 -6.25
N GLU A 181 7.00 16.12 -5.12
CA GLU A 181 8.28 15.47 -4.87
C GLU A 181 8.45 14.23 -5.76
N LEU A 182 7.39 13.43 -5.91
CA LEU A 182 7.33 12.31 -6.85
C LEU A 182 7.54 12.81 -8.28
N GLY A 183 6.83 13.86 -8.69
CA GLY A 183 7.00 14.45 -10.02
C GLY A 183 8.40 15.00 -10.26
N TYR A 184 9.06 15.55 -9.24
CA TYR A 184 10.47 15.95 -9.34
C TYR A 184 11.40 14.75 -9.52
N ALA A 185 11.23 13.70 -8.71
CA ALA A 185 12.07 12.50 -8.76
C ALA A 185 11.90 11.74 -10.08
N LEU A 186 10.67 11.55 -10.54
CA LEU A 186 10.37 10.80 -11.76
C LEU A 186 10.89 11.50 -13.02
N LYS A 187 11.05 12.82 -13.04
CA LYS A 187 11.72 13.54 -14.15
C LYS A 187 13.19 13.12 -14.36
N LYS A 188 13.81 12.46 -13.37
CA LYS A 188 15.21 11.99 -13.45
C LYS A 188 15.33 10.60 -14.07
N VAL A 189 14.21 9.94 -14.35
CA VAL A 189 14.11 8.61 -14.98
C VAL A 189 13.11 8.68 -16.13
N PRO A 190 13.12 7.73 -17.09
CA PRO A 190 12.21 7.78 -18.25
C PRO A 190 10.77 7.33 -17.91
N ILE A 191 10.23 7.75 -16.75
CA ILE A 191 8.88 7.43 -16.29
C ILE A 191 8.05 8.71 -16.30
N LYS A 192 6.95 8.71 -17.05
CA LYS A 192 5.99 9.83 -17.07
C LYS A 192 5.21 9.86 -15.75
N TRP A 193 4.96 11.07 -15.24
CA TRP A 193 4.15 11.28 -14.04
C TRP A 193 2.91 12.10 -14.39
N GLU A 194 1.75 11.53 -14.10
CA GLU A 194 0.43 12.16 -14.31
C GLU A 194 -0.33 12.15 -13.00
N VAL A 195 -0.90 13.27 -12.58
CA VAL A 195 -1.70 13.35 -11.34
C VAL A 195 -3.15 13.56 -11.71
N LEU A 196 -4.04 12.72 -11.17
CA LEU A 196 -5.48 12.85 -11.32
C LEU A 196 -6.03 13.68 -10.16
N GLY A 197 -6.58 14.87 -10.48
CA GLY A 197 -7.07 15.83 -9.48
C GLY A 197 -5.94 16.52 -8.71
#